data_AF-F9ERZ2-F1
#
_entry.id   AF-F9ERZ2-F1
#
_cell.length_a   1.000
_cell.length_b   1.000
_cell.length_c   1.000
_cell.angle_alpha   90.00
_cell.angle_beta   90.00
_cell.angle_gamma   90.00
#
_symmetry.space_group_name_H-M   'P 1'
#
loop_
_entity.id
_entity.type
_entity.pdbx_description
1 polymer ?
#
loop_
_entity_poly.entity_id
_entity_poly.type
_entity_poly.pdbx_seq_one_letter_code
_entity_poly.pdbx_strand_id
1 'polypeptide(L)'
;GILDNSIENPASKKYGEYYFIDPNTGNIHDSPFLDYAKLLQSLHGNYEFLINVSEIKIEKNYINFMVTESDTYVQLYQKYYSYLKENFSNRDIISIFYHEIIHWLRLLPYKIRKNDKLAVVFYTKLLKIIADVQEIENELKK
;
A
#
# COMPACT_ATOMS: atom_id res chain seq x y z
N GLY A 1 -3.42 -5.38 -4.83
CA GLY A 1 -4.06 -6.38 -5.70
C GLY A 1 -2.98 -7.15 -6.43
N ILE A 2 -2.34 -8.09 -5.73
CA ILE A 2 -1.56 -9.15 -6.34
C ILE A 2 -2.44 -10.38 -6.15
N LEU A 3 -3.00 -10.85 -7.26
CA LEU A 3 -3.73 -12.12 -7.50
C LEU A 3 -4.78 -11.83 -8.58
N ASP A 4 -4.36 -11.95 -9.84
CA ASP A 4 -5.28 -12.22 -10.95
C ASP A 4 -5.01 -13.66 -11.39
N ASN A 5 -6.04 -14.52 -11.28
CA ASN A 5 -5.99 -15.95 -11.59
C ASN A 5 -6.29 -16.25 -13.07
N SER A 6 -6.18 -15.26 -13.96
CA SER A 6 -6.27 -15.49 -15.40
C SER A 6 -4.92 -15.91 -15.98
N ILE A 7 -4.83 -17.18 -16.39
CA ILE A 7 -3.62 -17.89 -16.85
C ILE A 7 -3.07 -17.39 -18.22
N GLU A 8 -3.59 -16.30 -18.79
CA GLU A 8 -3.19 -15.83 -20.12
C GLU A 8 -2.87 -14.34 -20.16
N ASN A 9 -1.91 -13.88 -19.34
CA ASN A 9 -1.28 -12.57 -19.58
C ASN A 9 0.11 -12.75 -20.21
N PRO A 10 0.29 -12.38 -21.51
CA PRO A 10 1.58 -12.49 -22.21
C PRO A 10 2.68 -11.58 -21.63
N ALA A 11 2.34 -10.68 -20.70
CA ALA A 11 3.30 -9.84 -19.99
C ALA A 11 3.81 -10.44 -18.67
N SER A 12 3.45 -11.69 -18.35
CA SER A 12 3.85 -12.31 -17.08
C SER A 12 5.30 -12.83 -17.11
N LYS A 13 6.08 -12.51 -16.08
CA LYS A 13 7.46 -12.98 -15.93
C LYS A 13 7.57 -13.96 -14.76
N LYS A 14 8.01 -15.18 -15.04
CA LYS A 14 8.16 -16.26 -14.05
C LYS A 14 9.44 -16.08 -13.23
N TYR A 15 9.30 -16.10 -11.91
CA TYR A 15 10.39 -16.12 -10.93
C TYR A 15 10.15 -17.25 -9.92
N GLY A 16 10.80 -18.39 -10.15
CA GLY A 16 10.56 -19.61 -9.37
C GLY A 16 9.12 -20.10 -9.52
N GLU A 17 8.42 -20.23 -8.39
CA GLU A 17 7.00 -20.64 -8.30
C GLU A 17 6.02 -19.49 -8.56
N TYR A 18 6.50 -18.23 -8.64
CA TYR A 18 5.65 -17.04 -8.73
C TYR A 18 5.72 -16.40 -10.12
N TYR A 19 4.62 -15.73 -10.51
CA TYR A 19 4.55 -14.92 -11.72
C TYR A 19 4.31 -13.47 -11.33
N PHE A 20 5.12 -12.55 -11.86
CA PHE A 20 4.74 -11.14 -11.88
C PHE A 20 3.73 -10.93 -13.00
N ILE A 21 2.66 -10.21 -12.69
CA ILE A 21 1.59 -9.84 -13.63
C ILE A 21 1.46 -8.32 -13.66
N ASP A 22 0.94 -7.78 -14.76
CA ASP A 22 0.71 -6.34 -14.98
C ASP A 22 1.96 -5.46 -14.68
N PRO A 23 3.03 -5.60 -15.49
CA PRO A 23 4.22 -4.78 -15.31
C PRO A 23 3.84 -3.29 -15.45
N ASN A 24 4.31 -2.47 -14.51
CA ASN A 24 4.17 -1.00 -14.58
C ASN A 24 4.76 -0.48 -15.90
N THR A 25 3.92 -0.27 -16.91
CA THR A 25 4.37 0.27 -18.20
C THR A 25 4.36 1.80 -18.13
N GLY A 26 5.55 2.41 -18.11
CA GLY A 26 5.72 3.85 -18.36
C GLY A 26 5.25 4.77 -17.24
N ASN A 27 5.83 4.68 -16.03
CA ASN A 27 5.71 5.76 -15.06
C ASN A 27 6.64 6.92 -15.44
N ILE A 28 6.13 8.15 -15.40
CA ILE A 28 6.92 9.39 -15.65
C ILE A 28 8.11 9.48 -14.67
N HIS A 29 7.97 8.89 -13.49
CA HIS A 29 9.04 8.72 -12.51
C HIS A 29 9.28 7.23 -12.36
N ASP A 30 10.32 6.70 -12.99
CA ASP A 30 10.76 5.32 -12.81
C ASP A 30 11.79 5.28 -11.68
N SER A 31 11.33 4.87 -10.49
CA SER A 31 12.19 4.63 -9.32
C SER A 31 12.21 3.13 -9.03
N PRO A 32 13.38 2.54 -8.71
CA PRO A 32 13.47 1.12 -8.35
C PRO A 32 12.65 0.77 -7.10
N PHE A 33 12.21 1.77 -6.34
CA PHE A 33 11.47 1.63 -5.10
C PHE A 33 9.95 1.55 -5.26
N LEU A 34 9.41 1.81 -6.46
CA LEU A 34 7.96 1.87 -6.69
C LEU A 34 7.25 0.55 -6.45
N ASP A 35 7.86 -0.57 -6.85
CA ASP A 35 7.25 -1.89 -6.70
C ASP A 35 7.30 -2.35 -5.24
N TYR A 36 8.38 -2.03 -4.52
CA TYR A 36 8.45 -2.23 -3.08
C TYR A 36 7.38 -1.41 -2.33
N ALA A 37 7.12 -0.20 -2.79
CA ALA A 37 6.09 0.66 -2.22
C ALA A 37 4.66 0.16 -2.54
N LYS A 38 4.45 -0.49 -3.69
CA LYS A 38 3.18 -1.16 -4.00
C LYS A 38 2.91 -2.33 -3.04
N LEU A 39 3.95 -3.07 -2.66
CA LEU A 39 3.84 -4.11 -1.64
C LEU A 39 3.49 -3.51 -0.27
N LEU A 40 4.11 -2.39 0.10
CA LEU A 40 3.71 -1.67 1.32
C LEU A 40 2.25 -1.21 1.28
N GLN A 41 1.79 -0.65 0.16
CA GLN A 41 0.38 -0.25 0.03
C GLN A 41 -0.59 -1.40 0.33
N SER A 42 -0.22 -2.62 0.00
CA SER A 42 -0.99 -3.81 0.36
C SER A 42 -0.78 -4.21 1.82
N LEU A 43 0.48 -4.46 2.23
CA LEU A 43 0.83 -5.07 3.52
C LEU A 43 0.76 -4.12 4.72
N HIS A 44 1.36 -2.93 4.59
CA HIS A 44 1.31 -1.87 5.61
C HIS A 44 0.00 -1.07 5.52
N GLY A 45 -0.42 -0.86 4.28
CA GLY A 45 -1.62 -0.11 3.92
C GLY A 45 -2.93 -0.86 4.10
N ASN A 46 -2.91 -2.20 4.23
CA ASN A 46 -4.08 -3.06 4.32
C ASN A 46 -5.13 -2.75 3.22
N TYR A 47 -4.66 -2.37 2.02
CA TYR A 47 -5.50 -1.86 0.93
C TYR A 47 -6.69 -2.78 0.63
N GLU A 48 -6.44 -4.09 0.54
CA GLU A 48 -7.42 -5.12 0.21
C GLU A 48 -8.58 -5.15 1.21
N PHE A 49 -8.29 -4.95 2.49
CA PHE A 49 -9.31 -4.94 3.54
C PHE A 49 -10.18 -3.68 3.47
N LEU A 50 -9.60 -2.53 3.10
CA LEU A 50 -10.35 -1.28 2.98
C LEU A 50 -11.38 -1.30 1.86
N ILE A 51 -11.14 -2.06 0.79
CA ILE A 51 -12.10 -2.19 -0.33
C ILE A 51 -13.42 -2.82 0.13
N ASN A 52 -13.37 -3.67 1.15
CA ASN A 52 -14.52 -4.43 1.65
C ASN A 52 -15.29 -3.70 2.75
N VAL A 53 -14.90 -2.46 3.10
CA VAL A 53 -15.63 -1.65 4.08
C VAL A 53 -16.99 -1.27 3.51
N SER A 54 -18.05 -1.79 4.12
CA SER A 54 -19.44 -1.57 3.70
C SER A 54 -20.16 -0.51 4.55
N GLU A 55 -19.84 -0.43 5.84
CA GLU A 55 -20.49 0.49 6.79
C GLU A 55 -19.57 1.63 7.22
N ILE A 56 -19.94 2.85 6.81
CA ILE A 56 -19.21 4.07 7.11
C ILE A 56 -20.18 5.08 7.73
N LYS A 57 -19.91 5.49 8.96
CA LYS A 57 -20.69 6.51 9.68
C LYS A 57 -19.83 7.76 9.84
N ILE A 58 -20.35 8.89 9.37
CA ILE A 58 -19.68 10.19 9.48
C ILE A 58 -20.53 11.07 10.40
N GLU A 59 -20.00 11.40 11.56
CA GLU A 59 -20.70 12.16 12.60
C GLU A 59 -19.83 13.35 13.04
N LYS A 60 -20.17 14.56 12.55
CA LYS A 60 -19.39 15.79 12.76
C LYS A 60 -17.92 15.59 12.33
N ASN A 61 -17.03 15.45 13.30
CA ASN A 61 -15.58 15.34 13.12
C ASN A 61 -15.07 13.90 13.28
N TYR A 62 -15.98 12.92 13.37
CA TYR A 62 -15.65 11.51 13.54
C TYR A 62 -16.06 10.70 12.31
N ILE A 63 -15.17 9.81 11.90
CA ILE A 63 -15.41 8.84 10.82
C ILE A 63 -15.25 7.46 11.46
N ASN A 64 -16.34 6.71 11.53
CA ASN A 64 -16.39 5.38 12.14
C ASN A 64 -16.63 4.32 11.06
N PHE A 65 -15.74 3.34 11.01
CA PHE A 65 -15.83 2.16 10.14
C PHE A 65 -15.04 1.03 10.78
N MET A 66 -15.45 -0.21 10.52
CA MET A 66 -14.69 -1.38 10.94
C MET A 66 -13.79 -1.85 9.81
N VAL A 67 -12.56 -2.22 10.17
CA VAL A 67 -11.62 -2.91 9.29
C VAL A 67 -11.20 -4.17 9.99
N THR A 68 -11.28 -5.30 9.29
CA THR A 68 -10.72 -6.55 9.78
C THR A 68 -9.25 -6.60 9.42
N GLU A 69 -8.40 -6.82 10.41
CA GLU A 69 -6.98 -7.11 10.21
C GLU A 69 -6.74 -8.60 10.42
N SER A 70 -5.79 -9.18 9.68
CA SER A 70 -5.42 -10.58 9.80
C SER A 70 -4.03 -10.70 10.42
N ASP A 71 -3.91 -11.52 11.47
CA ASP A 71 -2.63 -11.78 12.14
C ASP A 71 -1.55 -12.30 11.18
N THR A 72 -1.96 -13.11 10.19
CA THR A 72 -1.05 -13.60 9.14
C THR A 72 -0.55 -12.46 8.27
N TYR A 73 -1.38 -11.45 8.00
CA TYR A 73 -0.98 -10.25 7.25
C TYR A 73 0.03 -9.41 8.03
N VAL A 74 -0.19 -9.26 9.34
CA VAL A 74 0.76 -8.56 10.24
C VAL A 74 2.12 -9.25 10.23
N GLN A 75 2.15 -10.59 10.36
CA GLN A 75 3.39 -11.36 10.29
C GLN A 75 4.09 -11.24 8.93
N LEU A 76 3.30 -11.23 7.84
CA LEU A 76 3.83 -11.06 6.49
C LEU A 76 4.44 -9.67 6.30
N TYR A 77 3.78 -8.62 6.78
CA TYR A 77 4.32 -7.27 6.79
C TYR A 77 5.64 -7.20 7.57
N GLN A 78 5.70 -7.78 8.77
CA GLN A 78 6.93 -7.82 9.58
C GLN A 78 8.08 -8.48 8.82
N LYS A 79 7.83 -9.64 8.19
CA LYS A 79 8.83 -10.34 7.38
C LYS A 79 9.31 -9.48 6.20
N TYR A 80 8.38 -8.80 5.53
CA TYR A 80 8.69 -7.90 4.43
C TYR A 80 9.52 -6.69 4.89
N TYR A 81 9.17 -6.08 6.02
CA TYR A 81 9.91 -4.95 6.57
C TYR A 81 11.32 -5.35 7.00
N SER A 82 11.51 -6.53 7.61
CA SER A 82 12.83 -7.09 7.89
C SER A 82 13.65 -7.27 6.62
N TYR A 83 13.05 -7.82 5.56
CA TYR A 83 13.70 -7.93 4.26
C TYR A 83 14.16 -6.56 3.73
N LEU A 84 13.34 -5.51 3.87
CA LEU A 84 13.75 -4.16 3.47
C LEU A 84 14.97 -3.68 4.26
N LYS A 85 14.99 -3.88 5.58
CA LYS A 85 16.12 -3.51 6.46
C LYS A 85 17.41 -4.25 6.14
N GLU A 86 17.31 -5.51 5.70
CA GLU A 86 18.47 -6.33 5.35
C GLU A 86 19.08 -5.97 3.99
N ASN A 87 18.29 -5.40 3.07
CA ASN A 87 18.69 -5.23 1.67
C ASN A 87 18.88 -3.76 1.24
N PHE A 88 18.42 -2.81 2.03
CA PHE A 88 18.41 -1.39 1.66
C PHE A 88 18.95 -0.50 2.77
N SER A 89 19.49 0.67 2.40
CA SER A 89 19.89 1.67 3.39
C SER A 89 18.67 2.30 4.06
N ASN A 90 18.84 2.89 5.24
CA ASN A 90 17.78 3.65 5.91
C ASN A 90 17.17 4.73 5.00
N ARG A 91 17.99 5.39 4.18
CA ARG A 91 17.53 6.41 3.21
C ARG A 91 16.64 5.80 2.13
N ASP A 92 17.00 4.62 1.62
CA ASP A 92 16.23 3.93 0.60
C ASP A 92 14.89 3.45 1.16
N ILE A 93 14.89 2.89 2.37
CA ILE A 93 13.67 2.45 3.07
C ILE A 93 12.72 3.63 3.27
N ILE A 94 13.23 4.78 3.72
CA ILE A 94 12.45 6.01 3.83
C ILE A 94 11.86 6.38 2.45
N SER A 95 12.66 6.32 1.37
CA SER A 95 12.17 6.60 0.02
C SER A 95 11.06 5.63 -0.42
N ILE A 96 11.16 4.34 -0.10
CA ILE A 96 10.12 3.34 -0.38
C ILE A 96 8.80 3.73 0.33
N PHE A 97 8.85 4.11 1.60
CA PHE A 97 7.67 4.56 2.35
C PHE A 97 7.07 5.87 1.80
N TYR A 98 7.89 6.82 1.35
CA TYR A 98 7.38 8.02 0.67
C TYR A 98 6.66 7.66 -0.65
N HIS A 99 7.15 6.68 -1.40
CA HIS A 99 6.44 6.19 -2.58
C HIS A 99 5.10 5.52 -2.21
N GLU A 100 4.97 4.91 -1.03
CA GLU A 100 3.68 4.39 -0.56
C GLU A 100 2.67 5.54 -0.40
N ILE A 101 3.07 6.65 0.24
CA ILE A 101 2.24 7.86 0.37
C ILE A 101 1.77 8.35 -1.01
N ILE A 102 2.68 8.37 -2.00
CA ILE A 102 2.33 8.76 -3.38
C ILE A 102 1.31 7.81 -3.99
N HIS A 103 1.42 6.49 -3.77
CA HIS A 103 0.43 5.53 -4.26
C HIS A 103 -0.95 5.77 -3.65
N TRP A 104 -1.02 6.08 -2.35
CA TRP A 104 -2.29 6.44 -1.69
C TRP A 104 -2.87 7.75 -2.22
N LEU A 105 -2.04 8.79 -2.39
CA LEU A 105 -2.46 10.07 -2.97
C LEU A 105 -3.04 9.91 -4.37
N ARG A 106 -2.39 9.10 -5.22
CA ARG A 106 -2.83 8.83 -6.59
C ARG A 106 -4.17 8.10 -6.67
N LEU A 107 -4.53 7.33 -5.65
CA LEU A 107 -5.82 6.63 -5.59
C LEU A 107 -6.98 7.56 -5.30
N LEU A 108 -6.77 8.64 -4.53
CA LEU A 108 -7.86 9.48 -4.04
C LEU A 108 -8.75 10.05 -5.15
N PRO A 109 -8.24 10.65 -6.24
CA PRO A 109 -9.10 11.17 -7.31
C PRO A 109 -9.99 10.08 -7.92
N TYR A 110 -9.47 8.87 -8.07
CA TYR A 110 -10.25 7.74 -8.59
C TYR A 110 -11.33 7.30 -7.59
N LYS A 111 -11.00 7.17 -6.30
CA LYS A 111 -11.96 6.77 -5.27
C LYS A 111 -13.09 7.78 -5.13
N ILE A 112 -12.78 9.07 -5.12
CA ILE A 112 -13.78 10.16 -5.05
C ILE A 112 -14.78 10.06 -6.21
N ARG A 113 -14.31 9.84 -7.44
CA ARG A 113 -15.20 9.71 -8.61
C ARG A 113 -16.08 8.46 -8.58
N LYS A 114 -15.60 7.37 -7.96
CA LYS A 114 -16.30 6.07 -7.98
C LYS A 114 -17.25 5.88 -6.81
N ASN A 115 -16.83 6.24 -5.60
CA ASN A 115 -17.58 6.10 -4.36
C ASN A 115 -17.02 7.09 -3.33
N ASP A 116 -17.71 8.21 -3.18
CA ASP A 116 -17.34 9.31 -2.30
C ASP A 116 -17.27 8.91 -0.82
N LYS A 117 -18.21 8.08 -0.34
CA LYS A 117 -18.18 7.55 1.05
C LYS A 117 -16.95 6.69 1.28
N LEU A 118 -16.65 5.76 0.37
CA LEU A 118 -15.45 4.93 0.49
C LEU A 118 -14.18 5.76 0.36
N ALA A 119 -14.19 6.84 -0.44
CA ALA A 119 -13.05 7.75 -0.53
C ALA A 119 -12.64 8.35 0.84
N VAL A 120 -13.59 8.56 1.75
CA VAL A 120 -13.32 9.02 3.12
C VAL A 120 -12.50 8.00 3.93
N VAL A 121 -12.74 6.70 3.73
CA VAL A 121 -11.94 5.62 4.34
C VAL A 121 -10.51 5.64 3.82
N PHE A 122 -10.35 5.77 2.49
CA PHE A 122 -9.04 5.87 1.85
C PHE A 122 -8.28 7.13 2.29
N TYR A 123 -8.97 8.25 2.45
CA TYR A 123 -8.39 9.47 2.98
C TYR A 123 -7.93 9.31 4.43
N THR A 124 -8.76 8.70 5.28
CA THR A 124 -8.39 8.40 6.66
C THR A 124 -7.16 7.50 6.73
N LYS A 125 -7.07 6.47 5.87
CA LYS A 125 -5.87 5.61 5.83
C LYS A 125 -4.64 6.37 5.34
N LEU A 126 -4.75 7.24 4.32
CA LEU A 126 -3.63 8.09 3.89
C LEU A 126 -3.06 8.91 5.05
N LEU A 127 -3.92 9.53 5.87
CA LEU A 127 -3.46 10.31 7.03
C LEU A 127 -2.73 9.44 8.05
N LYS A 128 -3.22 8.23 8.32
CA LYS A 128 -2.52 7.25 9.17
C LYS A 128 -1.17 6.86 8.60
N ILE A 129 -1.11 6.52 7.31
CA ILE A 129 0.15 6.16 6.64
C ILE A 129 1.16 7.31 6.70
N ILE A 130 0.74 8.57 6.52
CA ILE A 130 1.64 9.71 6.67
C ILE A 130 2.22 9.78 8.08
N ALA A 131 1.40 9.58 9.12
CA ALA A 131 1.86 9.56 10.50
C ALA A 131 2.82 8.39 10.77
N ASP A 132 2.46 7.18 10.34
CA ASP A 132 3.29 5.96 10.49
C ASP A 132 4.66 6.15 9.82
N VAL A 133 4.69 6.72 8.60
CA VAL A 133 5.94 6.99 7.87
C VAL A 133 6.79 8.05 8.57
N GLN A 134 6.19 9.06 9.18
CA GLN A 134 6.93 10.05 9.98
C GLN A 134 7.60 9.40 11.20
N GLU A 135 6.90 8.49 11.88
CA GLU A 135 7.47 7.74 13.00
C GLU A 135 8.65 6.86 12.55
N ILE A 136 8.47 6.10 11.47
CA ILE A 136 9.51 5.25 10.87
C ILE A 136 10.73 6.09 10.45
N GLU A 137 10.51 7.23 9.79
CA GLU A 137 11.58 8.14 9.38
C GLU A 137 12.38 8.64 10.58
N ASN A 138 11.70 9.01 11.67
CA ASN A 138 12.34 9.45 12.90
C ASN A 138 13.14 8.34 13.59
N GLU A 139 12.70 7.09 13.49
CA GLU A 139 13.44 5.93 14.01
C GLU A 139 14.69 5.63 13.18
N LEU A 140 14.58 5.64 11.85
CA LEU A 140 15.67 5.29 10.95
C LEU A 140 16.75 6.38 10.82
N LYS A 141 16.45 7.60 11.26
CA LYS A 141 17.41 8.72 11.32
C LYS A 141 18.21 8.78 12.63
N LYS A 142 17.82 8.02 13.65
CA LYS A 142 18.57 7.90 14.91
C LYS A 142 19.79 7.00 14.72
#